data_AF-W7AR22-F1
#
_entry.id   AF-W7AR22-F1
#
_cell.length_a   1.000
_cell.length_b   1.000
_cell.length_c   1.000
_cell.angle_alpha   90.00
_cell.angle_beta   90.00
_cell.angle_gamma   90.00
#
_symmetry.space_group_name_H-M   'P 1'
#
loop_
_entity.id
_entity.type
_entity.pdbx_description
1 polymer ?
#
loop_
_entity_poly.entity_id
_entity_poly.type
_entity_poly.pdbx_seq_one_letter_code
_entity_poly.pdbx_strand_id
1 'polypeptide(L)'
;MIEDVKGIGFQRADELGRRLGLNGNHPDRIRAGLLFSLDTDSIRDGNVYSERDELIEKTRSLLMESAPEPVLQEEIDRELTALGDLDKVVMENTRIYLPSLYFAESGFAHHMKRIMKQTEYEEQFPESEFLLALGELEERIGVSYGNSQKEALKNSFNFSNASINWWTRDWENDSN
;
A
#
# COMPACT_ATOMS: atom_id res chain seq x y z
N MET A 1 20.28 -16.17 -0.22
CA MET A 1 20.24 -15.41 -1.48
C MET A 1 19.91 -16.36 -2.61
N ILE A 2 18.62 -16.52 -2.91
CA ILE A 2 18.10 -17.06 -4.17
C ILE A 2 16.94 -16.12 -4.53
N GLU A 3 17.31 -14.88 -4.82
CA GLU A 3 16.48 -13.89 -5.50
C GLU A 3 17.05 -13.83 -6.92
N ASP A 4 16.71 -14.76 -7.81
CA ASP A 4 17.07 -14.65 -9.24
C ASP A 4 16.34 -15.68 -10.12
N VAL A 5 15.01 -15.74 -9.97
CA VAL A 5 14.15 -16.28 -11.04
C VAL A 5 13.07 -15.26 -11.42
N LYS A 6 13.46 -13.97 -11.50
CA LYS A 6 12.73 -12.97 -12.30
C LYS A 6 13.00 -13.27 -13.78
N GLY A 7 12.34 -14.28 -14.34
CA GLY A 7 12.55 -14.65 -15.75
C GLY A 7 11.89 -15.95 -16.21
N ILE A 8 11.40 -16.78 -15.29
CA ILE A 8 10.42 -17.80 -15.64
C ILE A 8 9.06 -17.11 -15.56
N GLY A 9 8.68 -16.40 -16.63
CA GLY A 9 7.35 -15.78 -16.73
C GLY A 9 6.26 -16.82 -16.47
N PHE A 10 5.08 -16.38 -16.01
CA PHE A 10 3.93 -17.24 -15.72
C PHE A 10 3.75 -18.37 -16.74
N GLN A 11 3.91 -18.08 -18.03
CA GLN A 11 3.88 -19.04 -19.14
C GLN A 11 4.78 -20.26 -18.95
N ARG A 12 6.03 -20.09 -18.50
CA ARG A 12 6.97 -21.19 -18.26
C ARG A 12 6.61 -22.00 -17.02
N ALA A 13 6.12 -21.35 -15.96
CA ALA A 13 5.64 -22.03 -14.76
C ALA A 13 4.36 -22.84 -15.06
N ASP A 14 3.46 -22.26 -15.86
CA ASP A 14 2.23 -22.88 -16.32
C ASP A 14 2.49 -24.05 -17.30
N GLU A 15 3.49 -23.94 -18.18
CA GLU A 15 3.94 -25.05 -19.03
C GLU A 15 4.41 -26.25 -18.20
N LEU A 16 5.18 -26.01 -17.13
CA LEU A 16 5.61 -27.06 -16.21
C LEU A 16 4.42 -27.65 -15.43
N GLY A 17 3.50 -26.80 -14.95
CA GLY A 17 2.29 -27.23 -14.26
C GLY A 17 1.40 -28.14 -15.11
N ARG A 18 1.23 -27.82 -16.40
CA ARG A 18 0.49 -28.68 -17.34
C ARG A 18 1.12 -30.06 -17.52
N ARG A 19 2.45 -30.13 -17.62
CA ARG A 19 3.18 -31.42 -17.67
C ARG A 19 2.97 -32.27 -16.41
N LEU A 20 2.59 -31.65 -15.29
CA LEU A 20 2.28 -32.29 -14.01
C LEU A 20 0.76 -32.51 -13.79
N GLY A 21 -0.09 -32.20 -14.77
CA GLY A 21 -1.53 -32.47 -14.74
C GLY A 21 -2.44 -31.27 -14.43
N LEU A 22 -1.89 -30.06 -14.26
CA LEU A 22 -2.65 -28.82 -14.06
C LEU A 22 -3.14 -28.26 -15.40
N ASN A 23 -4.01 -29.00 -16.09
CA ASN A 23 -4.43 -28.70 -17.46
C ASN A 23 -5.70 -27.81 -17.53
N GLY A 24 -5.79 -26.97 -18.57
CA GLY A 24 -6.99 -26.22 -18.92
C GLY A 24 -7.47 -25.26 -17.81
N ASN A 25 -8.69 -25.51 -17.32
CA ASN A 25 -9.38 -24.65 -16.34
C ASN A 25 -9.17 -25.13 -14.90
N HIS A 26 -8.03 -25.77 -14.61
CA HIS A 26 -7.75 -26.25 -13.27
C HIS A 26 -7.81 -25.08 -12.25
N PRO A 27 -8.51 -25.23 -11.12
CA PRO A 27 -8.68 -24.17 -10.13
C PRO A 27 -7.35 -23.55 -9.66
N ASP A 28 -6.35 -24.37 -9.37
CA ASP A 28 -5.01 -23.89 -8.98
C ASP A 28 -4.32 -23.05 -10.05
N ARG A 29 -4.54 -23.38 -11.33
CA ARG A 29 -3.95 -22.64 -12.45
C ARG A 29 -4.56 -21.23 -12.55
N ILE A 30 -5.89 -21.14 -12.43
CA ILE A 30 -6.61 -19.87 -12.45
C ILE A 30 -6.20 -19.02 -11.25
N ARG A 31 -6.14 -19.61 -10.05
CA ARG A 31 -5.66 -18.93 -8.83
C ARG A 31 -4.23 -18.42 -8.96
N ALA A 32 -3.33 -19.22 -9.53
CA ALA A 32 -1.97 -18.79 -9.82
C ALA A 32 -1.93 -17.63 -10.83
N GLY A 33 -2.81 -17.66 -11.84
CA GLY A 33 -2.98 -16.56 -12.79
C GLY A 33 -3.41 -15.26 -12.12
N LEU A 34 -4.46 -15.31 -11.28
CA LEU A 34 -4.96 -14.15 -10.52
C LEU A 34 -3.87 -13.53 -9.65
N LEU A 35 -3.17 -14.34 -8.87
CA LEU A 35 -2.10 -13.86 -7.99
C LEU A 35 -0.92 -13.29 -8.79
N PHE A 36 -0.55 -13.92 -9.90
CA PHE A 36 0.53 -13.43 -10.76
C PHE A 36 0.15 -12.11 -11.44
N SER A 37 -1.07 -11.98 -11.95
CA SER A 37 -1.55 -10.73 -12.55
C SER A 37 -1.58 -9.60 -11.52
N LEU A 38 -2.07 -9.87 -10.32
CA LEU A 38 -2.12 -8.90 -9.23
C LEU A 38 -0.70 -8.48 -8.77
N ASP A 39 0.21 -9.44 -8.59
CA ASP A 39 1.61 -9.16 -8.24
C ASP A 39 2.35 -8.39 -9.33
N THR A 40 2.06 -8.70 -10.60
CA THR A 40 2.60 -7.97 -11.75
C THR A 40 2.14 -6.51 -11.76
N ASP A 41 0.85 -6.26 -11.53
CA ASP A 41 0.31 -4.89 -11.44
C ASP A 41 0.99 -4.10 -10.31
N SER A 42 1.22 -4.73 -9.16
CA SER A 42 1.90 -4.08 -8.03
C SER A 42 3.38 -3.82 -8.29
N ILE A 43 4.13 -4.78 -8.83
CA ILE A 43 5.58 -4.66 -9.04
C ILE A 43 5.89 -3.75 -10.24
N ARG A 44 5.10 -3.83 -11.32
CA ARG A 44 5.40 -3.15 -12.59
C ARG A 44 4.81 -1.76 -12.65
N ASP A 45 3.54 -1.63 -12.26
CA ASP A 45 2.79 -0.38 -12.41
C ASP A 45 2.75 0.42 -11.11
N GLY A 46 3.19 -0.19 -9.99
CA GLY A 46 3.21 0.44 -8.66
C GLY A 46 1.84 0.51 -8.01
N ASN A 47 0.88 -0.28 -8.50
CA ASN A 47 -0.49 -0.25 -8.01
C ASN A 47 -0.63 -0.96 -6.65
N VAL A 48 -1.32 -0.32 -5.71
CA VAL A 48 -1.63 -0.91 -4.39
C VAL A 48 -2.77 -1.93 -4.49
N TYR A 49 -3.67 -1.73 -5.45
CA TYR A 49 -4.80 -2.60 -5.76
C TYR A 49 -5.04 -2.66 -7.27
N SER A 50 -5.78 -3.67 -7.70
CA SER A 50 -6.35 -3.73 -9.05
C SER A 50 -7.86 -3.69 -8.97
N GLU A 51 -8.51 -3.04 -9.93
CA GLU A 51 -9.96 -3.13 -10.08
C GLU A 51 -10.33 -4.55 -10.54
N ARG A 52 -11.44 -5.09 -10.01
CA ARG A 52 -11.88 -6.48 -10.21
C ARG A 52 -11.95 -6.84 -11.69
N ASP A 53 -12.65 -6.03 -12.47
CA ASP A 53 -12.90 -6.31 -13.89
C ASP A 53 -11.60 -6.29 -14.71
N GLU A 54 -10.70 -5.35 -14.39
CA GLU A 54 -9.38 -5.28 -15.02
C GLU A 54 -8.52 -6.50 -14.68
N LEU A 55 -8.53 -6.92 -13.41
CA LEU A 55 -7.77 -8.09 -12.95
C LEU A 55 -8.27 -9.38 -13.63
N ILE A 56 -9.59 -9.53 -13.76
CA ILE A 56 -10.20 -10.68 -14.43
C ILE A 56 -9.78 -10.74 -15.90
N GLU A 57 -9.89 -9.62 -16.63
CA GLU A 57 -9.53 -9.58 -18.06
C GLU A 57 -8.02 -9.78 -18.29
N LYS A 58 -7.16 -9.21 -17.44
CA LYS A 58 -5.72 -9.45 -17.46
C LYS A 58 -5.39 -10.92 -17.22
N THR A 59 -6.02 -11.52 -16.21
CA THR A 59 -5.83 -12.94 -15.87
C THR A 59 -6.29 -13.83 -17.02
N ARG A 60 -7.46 -13.55 -17.59
CA ARG A 60 -7.99 -14.29 -18.73
C ARG A 60 -7.04 -14.25 -19.92
N SER A 61 -6.56 -13.07 -20.28
CA SER A 61 -5.59 -12.88 -21.36
C SER A 61 -4.31 -13.67 -21.11
N LEU A 62 -3.77 -13.59 -19.89
CA LEU A 62 -2.58 -14.33 -19.46
C LEU A 62 -2.75 -15.86 -19.58
N LEU A 63 -3.90 -16.38 -19.13
CA LEU A 63 -4.21 -17.81 -19.20
C LEU A 63 -4.38 -18.30 -20.64
N MET A 64 -5.01 -17.50 -21.49
CA MET A 64 -5.24 -17.80 -22.91
C MET A 64 -3.95 -17.73 -23.75
N GLU A 65 -3.01 -16.84 -23.39
CA GLU A 65 -1.69 -16.81 -24.04
C GLU A 65 -0.88 -18.08 -23.74
N SER A 66 -0.98 -18.59 -22.52
CA SER A 66 -0.24 -19.79 -22.13
C SER A 66 -0.86 -21.09 -22.68
N ALA A 67 -2.19 -21.11 -22.84
CA ALA A 67 -2.90 -22.24 -23.42
C ALA A 67 -4.16 -21.78 -24.18
N PRO A 68 -4.43 -22.32 -25.38
CA PRO A 68 -5.56 -21.90 -26.22
C PRO A 68 -6.93 -22.37 -25.69
N GLU A 69 -7.00 -23.05 -24.55
CA GLU A 69 -8.27 -23.47 -23.96
C GLU A 69 -9.07 -22.25 -23.45
N PRO A 70 -10.38 -22.19 -23.74
CA PRO A 70 -11.21 -21.09 -23.27
C PRO A 70 -11.41 -21.18 -21.75
N VAL A 71 -10.98 -20.15 -21.04
CA VAL A 71 -11.33 -19.91 -19.64
C VAL A 71 -12.51 -18.94 -19.60
N LEU A 72 -13.59 -19.36 -18.95
CA LEU A 72 -14.78 -18.54 -18.77
C LEU A 72 -14.56 -17.52 -17.64
N GLN A 73 -15.17 -16.35 -17.78
CA GLN A 73 -15.08 -15.29 -16.76
C GLN A 73 -15.64 -15.78 -15.42
N GLU A 74 -16.72 -16.55 -15.44
CA GLU A 74 -17.36 -17.10 -14.25
C GLU A 74 -16.45 -18.06 -13.49
N GLU A 75 -15.52 -18.75 -14.17
CA GLU A 75 -14.52 -19.60 -13.52
C GLU A 75 -13.48 -18.75 -12.80
N ILE A 76 -13.04 -17.65 -13.41
CA ILE A 76 -12.11 -16.70 -12.78
C ILE A 76 -12.75 -16.04 -11.57
N ASP A 77 -14.01 -15.60 -11.70
CA ASP A 77 -14.77 -15.00 -10.60
C ASP A 77 -14.93 -15.95 -9.40
N ARG A 78 -15.23 -17.24 -9.69
CA ARG A 78 -15.34 -18.27 -8.66
C ARG A 78 -14.01 -18.46 -7.93
N GLU A 79 -12.92 -18.57 -8.68
CA GLU A 79 -11.59 -18.76 -8.07
C GLU A 79 -11.07 -17.50 -7.37
N LEU A 80 -11.43 -16.31 -7.83
CA LEU A 80 -11.16 -15.05 -7.13
C LEU A 80 -11.87 -14.99 -5.78
N THR A 81 -13.14 -15.42 -5.74
CA THR A 81 -13.89 -15.53 -4.49
C THR A 81 -13.24 -16.54 -3.55
N ALA A 82 -12.82 -17.71 -4.06
CA ALA A 82 -12.10 -18.70 -3.28
C ALA A 82 -10.75 -18.19 -2.74
N LEU A 83 -10.02 -17.35 -3.49
CA LEU A 83 -8.81 -16.71 -2.98
C LEU A 83 -9.09 -15.75 -1.83
N GLY A 84 -10.24 -15.07 -1.85
CA GLY A 84 -10.71 -14.26 -0.74
C GLY A 84 -10.99 -15.10 0.50
N ASP A 85 -11.71 -16.22 0.34
CA ASP A 85 -12.01 -17.16 1.43
C ASP A 85 -10.74 -17.80 2.03
N LEU A 86 -9.66 -17.88 1.26
CA LEU A 86 -8.35 -18.40 1.66
C LEU A 86 -7.39 -17.32 2.20
N ASP A 87 -7.86 -16.08 2.39
CA ASP A 87 -7.08 -14.92 2.82
C ASP A 87 -5.84 -14.65 1.93
N LYS A 88 -5.89 -15.07 0.65
CA LYS A 88 -4.81 -14.83 -0.33
C LYS A 88 -4.94 -13.48 -1.02
N VAL A 89 -6.15 -12.94 -1.06
CA VAL A 89 -6.45 -11.58 -1.53
C VAL A 89 -7.43 -10.93 -0.57
N VAL A 90 -7.42 -9.61 -0.51
CA VAL A 90 -8.44 -8.83 0.21
C VAL A 90 -9.31 -8.14 -0.82
N MET A 91 -10.63 -8.26 -0.69
CA MET A 91 -11.60 -7.63 -1.57
C MET A 91 -12.33 -6.50 -0.83
N GLU A 92 -12.25 -5.28 -1.35
CA GLU A 92 -12.95 -4.11 -0.81
C GLU A 92 -13.69 -3.39 -1.95
N ASN A 93 -15.03 -3.46 -1.95
CA ASN A 93 -15.86 -2.99 -3.06
C ASN A 93 -15.45 -3.67 -4.39
N THR A 94 -14.93 -2.90 -5.34
CA THR A 94 -14.43 -3.38 -6.63
C THR A 94 -12.91 -3.60 -6.62
N ARG A 95 -12.22 -3.32 -5.52
CA ARG A 95 -10.76 -3.34 -5.44
C ARG A 95 -10.26 -4.65 -4.85
N ILE A 96 -9.21 -5.17 -5.45
CA ILE A 96 -8.56 -6.42 -5.04
C ILE A 96 -7.12 -6.11 -4.66
N TYR A 97 -6.71 -6.57 -3.49
CA TYR A 97 -5.40 -6.29 -2.90
C TYR A 97 -4.65 -7.58 -2.59
N LEU A 98 -3.33 -7.52 -2.66
CA LEU A 98 -2.49 -8.43 -1.89
C LEU A 98 -2.63 -8.08 -0.40
N PRO A 99 -2.78 -9.06 0.51
CA PRO A 99 -2.98 -8.77 1.94
C PRO A 99 -1.91 -7.86 2.53
N SER A 100 -0.64 -8.06 2.17
CA SER A 100 0.48 -7.21 2.61
C SER A 100 0.29 -5.74 2.24
N LEU A 101 -0.16 -5.47 1.02
CA LEU A 101 -0.42 -4.11 0.52
C LEU A 101 -1.67 -3.51 1.16
N TYR A 102 -2.73 -4.30 1.35
CA TYR A 102 -3.94 -3.84 2.02
C TYR A 102 -3.65 -3.35 3.45
N PHE A 103 -2.90 -4.14 4.23
CA PHE A 103 -2.56 -3.76 5.60
C PHE A 103 -1.57 -2.59 5.66
N ALA A 104 -0.62 -2.51 4.73
CA ALA A 104 0.27 -1.37 4.62
C ALA A 104 -0.51 -0.07 4.32
N GLU A 105 -1.42 -0.11 3.35
CA GLU A 105 -2.25 1.04 2.94
C GLU A 105 -3.22 1.46 4.05
N SER A 106 -3.94 0.49 4.63
CA SER A 106 -4.91 0.75 5.70
C SER A 106 -4.22 1.30 6.95
N GLY A 107 -3.07 0.72 7.32
CA GLY A 107 -2.25 1.19 8.42
C GLY A 107 -1.75 2.61 8.18
N PHE A 108 -1.22 2.90 6.99
CA PHE A 108 -0.77 4.23 6.61
C PHE A 108 -1.91 5.26 6.64
N ALA A 109 -3.04 4.96 6.00
CA ALA A 109 -4.20 5.84 5.95
C ALA A 109 -4.78 6.10 7.35
N HIS A 110 -4.78 5.10 8.24
CA HIS A 110 -5.20 5.26 9.62
C HIS A 110 -4.25 6.20 10.38
N HIS A 111 -2.93 5.99 10.28
CA HIS A 111 -1.93 6.84 10.93
C HIS A 111 -2.01 8.27 10.44
N MET A 112 -2.14 8.47 9.12
CA MET A 112 -2.27 9.80 8.54
C MET A 112 -3.54 10.50 8.99
N LYS A 113 -4.69 9.82 9.01
CA LYS A 113 -5.95 10.39 9.55
C LYS A 113 -5.83 10.75 11.03
N ARG A 114 -5.14 9.93 11.83
CA ARG A 114 -4.91 10.21 13.26
C ARG A 114 -4.06 11.47 13.43
N ILE A 115 -2.95 11.54 12.73
CA ILE A 115 -2.04 12.70 12.70
C ILE A 115 -2.80 13.97 12.29
N MET A 116 -3.58 13.92 11.22
CA MET A 116 -4.33 15.09 10.72
C MET A 116 -5.45 15.55 11.65
N LYS A 117 -5.95 14.69 12.54
CA LYS A 117 -7.01 15.03 13.51
C LYS A 117 -6.47 15.58 14.83
N GLN A 118 -5.15 15.58 15.04
CA GLN A 118 -4.57 16.14 16.26
C GLN A 118 -4.61 17.67 16.21
N THR A 119 -5.63 18.25 16.84
CA THR A 119 -5.77 19.71 17.08
C THR A 119 -5.39 20.10 18.51
N GLU A 120 -5.09 19.14 19.39
CA GLU A 120 -4.80 19.35 20.82
C GLU A 120 -3.60 20.27 21.11
N TYR A 121 -2.77 20.55 20.11
CA TYR A 121 -1.56 21.36 20.24
C TYR A 121 -1.60 22.66 19.42
N GLU A 122 -2.67 22.94 18.68
CA GLU A 122 -2.80 24.19 17.91
C GLU A 122 -2.82 25.43 18.83
N GLU A 123 -3.29 25.28 20.07
CA GLU A 123 -3.39 26.39 21.03
C GLU A 123 -2.26 26.43 22.07
N GLN A 124 -1.36 25.44 22.11
CA GLN A 124 -0.30 25.40 23.14
C GLN A 124 0.90 26.31 22.86
N PHE A 125 0.99 26.89 21.65
CA PHE A 125 2.09 27.79 21.29
C PHE A 125 1.55 29.11 20.72
N PRO A 126 1.60 30.20 21.49
CA PRO A 126 1.26 31.52 20.98
C PRO A 126 2.15 31.88 19.78
N GLU A 127 1.53 32.33 18.70
CA GLU A 127 2.25 32.74 17.48
C GLU A 127 3.33 33.79 17.78
N SER A 128 3.10 34.64 18.78
CA SER A 128 4.07 35.63 19.25
C SER A 128 5.38 35.02 19.77
N GLU A 129 5.34 33.89 20.48
CA GLU A 129 6.55 33.25 21.00
C GLU A 129 7.37 32.61 19.88
N PHE A 130 6.69 31.99 18.90
CA PHE A 130 7.34 31.47 17.70
C PHE A 130 8.04 32.59 16.91
N LEU A 131 7.36 33.72 16.70
CA LEU A 131 7.93 34.86 15.96
C LEU A 131 9.12 35.50 16.69
N LEU A 132 9.08 35.58 18.02
CA LEU A 132 10.22 36.05 18.83
C LEU A 132 11.43 35.13 18.69
N ALA A 133 11.24 33.83 18.88
CA ALA A 133 12.32 32.83 18.74
C ALA A 133 12.89 32.78 17.31
N LEU A 134 12.03 32.95 16.31
CA LEU A 134 12.45 33.02 14.91
C LEU A 134 13.30 34.27 14.63
N GLY A 135 12.93 35.42 15.19
CA GLY A 135 13.71 36.66 15.08
C GLY A 135 15.09 36.54 15.71
N GLU A 136 15.17 35.99 16.94
CA GLU A 136 16.45 35.74 17.63
C GLU A 136 17.35 34.77 16.83
N LEU A 137 16.75 33.75 16.20
CA LEU A 137 17.47 32.82 15.36
C LEU A 137 18.00 33.51 14.10
N GLU A 138 17.16 34.27 13.39
CA GLU A 138 17.52 35.04 12.18
C GLU A 138 18.69 35.99 12.46
N GLU A 139 18.66 36.72 13.59
CA GLU A 139 19.74 37.60 14.01
C GLU A 139 21.03 36.83 14.33
N ARG A 140 20.93 35.73 15.09
CA ARG A 140 22.10 34.93 15.49
C ARG A 140 22.83 34.31 14.31
N ILE A 141 22.10 33.88 13.28
CA ILE A 141 22.68 33.21 12.11
C ILE A 141 22.89 34.16 10.93
N GLY A 142 22.40 35.39 11.00
CA GLY A 142 22.55 36.41 9.97
C GLY A 142 21.78 36.11 8.67
N VAL A 143 20.64 35.42 8.76
CA VAL A 143 19.80 35.02 7.60
C VAL A 143 18.37 35.49 7.83
N SER A 144 17.66 35.83 6.75
CA SER A 144 16.21 36.04 6.78
C SER A 144 15.51 34.93 6.00
N TYR A 145 14.49 34.32 6.60
CA TYR A 145 13.67 33.31 5.97
C TYR A 145 12.57 33.95 5.12
N GLY A 146 12.28 33.35 3.96
CA GLY A 146 11.11 33.72 3.14
C GLY A 146 9.80 33.20 3.76
N ASN A 147 8.67 33.79 3.37
CA ASN A 147 7.35 33.44 3.93
C ASN A 147 7.05 31.92 3.87
N SER A 148 7.37 31.25 2.76
CA SER A 148 7.15 29.79 2.64
C SER A 148 7.99 28.96 3.62
N GLN A 149 9.18 29.42 3.97
CA GLN A 149 10.05 28.77 4.96
C GLN A 149 9.55 29.02 6.38
N LYS A 150 9.06 30.24 6.66
CA LYS A 150 8.44 30.59 7.95
C LYS A 150 7.20 29.73 8.21
N GLU A 151 6.34 29.59 7.21
CA GLU A 151 5.17 28.70 7.27
C GLU A 151 5.57 27.23 7.46
N ALA A 152 6.60 26.73 6.76
CA ALA A 152 7.09 25.37 6.93
C ALA A 152 7.64 25.12 8.35
N LEU A 153 8.38 26.08 8.91
CA LEU A 153 8.89 26.02 10.29
C LEU A 153 7.74 26.01 11.29
N LYS A 154 6.78 26.92 11.13
CA LYS A 154 5.59 27.01 12.00
C LYS A 154 4.81 25.68 12.02
N ASN A 155 4.55 25.13 10.84
CA ASN A 155 3.84 23.85 10.70
C ASN A 155 4.66 22.68 11.27
N SER A 156 5.97 22.64 11.06
CA SER A 156 6.84 21.60 11.60
C SER A 156 6.94 21.64 13.13
N PHE A 157 6.99 22.82 13.73
CA PHE A 157 7.04 22.97 15.19
C PHE A 157 5.75 22.49 15.87
N ASN A 158 4.59 22.88 15.33
CA ASN A 158 3.29 22.41 15.82
C ASN A 158 3.18 20.88 15.74
N PHE A 159 3.71 20.28 14.66
CA PHE A 159 3.68 18.84 14.44
C PHE A 159 4.66 18.06 15.34
N SER A 160 5.87 18.59 15.56
CA SER A 160 6.92 17.94 16.37
C SER A 160 6.52 17.87 17.85
N ASN A 161 5.95 18.93 18.40
CA ASN A 161 5.48 18.95 19.80
C ASN A 161 4.31 17.99 20.04
N ALA A 162 3.40 17.86 19.07
CA ALA A 162 2.35 16.84 19.11
C ALA A 162 2.93 15.41 19.11
N SER A 163 4.06 15.21 18.43
CA SER A 163 4.75 13.91 18.34
C SER A 163 5.56 13.58 19.62
N ILE A 164 6.32 14.52 20.19
CA ILE A 164 7.15 14.30 21.39
C ILE A 164 6.31 13.97 22.62
N ASN A 165 5.19 14.68 22.82
CA ASN A 165 4.26 14.42 23.91
C ASN A 165 3.50 13.10 23.72
N TRP A 166 3.37 12.61 22.48
CA TRP A 166 2.80 11.29 22.18
C TRP A 166 3.72 10.14 22.62
N TRP A 167 5.02 10.22 22.33
CA TRP A 167 6.01 9.21 22.76
C TRP A 167 6.12 9.08 24.28
N THR A 168 5.93 10.17 25.02
CA THR A 168 5.97 10.17 26.48
C THR A 168 4.70 9.58 27.10
N ARG A 169 3.53 9.84 26.51
CA ARG A 169 2.24 9.38 27.06
C ARG A 169 1.92 7.91 26.78
N ASP A 170 2.34 7.37 25.62
CA ASP A 170 2.17 5.94 25.33
C ASP A 170 3.11 5.08 26.20
N TRP A 171 4.31 5.56 26.54
CA TRP A 171 5.25 4.85 27.43
C TRP A 171 4.76 4.77 28.89
N GLU A 172 4.02 5.77 29.36
CA GLU A 172 3.40 5.76 30.70
C GLU A 172 2.17 4.85 30.78
N ASN A 173 1.40 4.70 29.69
CA ASN A 173 0.23 3.82 29.64
C ASN A 173 0.59 2.34 29.45
N ASP A 174 1.69 2.01 28.76
CA ASP A 174 2.16 0.63 28.60
C ASP A 174 2.97 0.11 29.81
N SER A 175 3.27 0.98 30.78
CA SER A 175 4.03 0.66 32.00
C SER A 175 3.16 0.41 33.25
N ASN A 176 1.83 0.31 33.08
CA ASN A 176 0.84 0.13 34.15
C ASN A 176 -0.13 -1.01 33.81
#